data_AF-A0A9C7VIJ5-F1
#
_entry.id   AF-A0A9C7VIJ5-F1
#
_cell.length_a   1.000
_cell.length_b   1.000
_cell.length_c   1.000
_cell.angle_alpha   90.00
_cell.angle_beta   90.00
_cell.angle_gamma   90.00
#
_symmetry.space_group_name_H-M   'P 1'
#
loop_
_entity.id
_entity.type
_entity.pdbx_description
1 polymer ?
#
loop_
_entity_poly.entity_id
_entity_poly.type
_entity_poly.pdbx_seq_one_letter_code
_entity_poly.pdbx_strand_id
1 'polypeptide(L)'
;MSRKWFFILVASILVLALAACAGAAEVPTTVPEDEISQRALEDTDTDTVEGHDDDTDADTATDSDINEGTTSINAADIFSQRCSGCHGEDRGGGRGPALLPDVLTKDPTSYENTITNGSGPMPVWGNRLSADEINALVEYILSEPQ
;
A
#
# COMPACT_ATOMS: atom_id res chain seq x y z
N MET A 1 -35.53 -27.54 -38.73
CA MET A 1 -36.28 -27.99 -37.54
C MET A 1 -35.36 -27.95 -36.31
N SER A 2 -35.65 -26.97 -35.44
CA SER A 2 -35.43 -26.93 -33.98
C SER A 2 -34.13 -27.46 -33.37
N ARG A 3 -32.96 -26.94 -33.77
CA ARG A 3 -31.73 -27.04 -32.93
C ARG A 3 -31.81 -26.22 -31.64
N LYS A 4 -32.80 -25.33 -31.53
CA LYS A 4 -33.09 -24.50 -30.35
C LYS A 4 -33.73 -25.28 -29.19
N TRP A 5 -34.24 -26.49 -29.43
CA TRP A 5 -34.85 -27.33 -28.39
C TRP A 5 -33.83 -28.17 -27.60
N PHE A 6 -32.64 -28.40 -28.15
CA PHE A 6 -31.63 -29.24 -27.49
C PHE A 6 -30.88 -28.51 -26.36
N PHE A 7 -30.85 -27.17 -26.40
CA PHE A 7 -30.19 -26.35 -25.37
C PHE A 7 -31.07 -26.07 -24.13
N ILE A 8 -32.38 -26.29 -24.21
CA ILE A 8 -33.31 -26.04 -23.10
C ILE A 8 -33.35 -27.24 -22.13
N LEU A 9 -33.02 -28.46 -22.57
CA LEU A 9 -33.07 -29.67 -21.74
C LEU A 9 -31.83 -29.89 -20.85
N VAL A 10 -30.71 -29.22 -21.10
CA VAL A 10 -29.48 -29.37 -20.28
C VAL A 10 -29.46 -28.40 -19.09
N ALA A 11 -30.30 -27.36 -19.10
CA ALA A 11 -30.35 -26.32 -18.07
C ALA A 11 -31.22 -26.64 -16.84
N SER A 12 -31.83 -27.83 -16.74
CA SER A 12 -32.72 -28.21 -15.62
C SER A 12 -32.19 -29.30 -14.68
N ILE A 13 -30.92 -29.69 -14.79
CA ILE A 13 -30.25 -30.60 -13.84
C ILE A 13 -29.15 -29.84 -13.07
N LEU A 14 -29.50 -28.72 -12.43
CA LEU A 14 -28.64 -28.05 -11.44
C LEU A 14 -29.43 -27.55 -10.24
N VAL A 15 -30.43 -28.32 -9.83
CA VAL A 15 -31.15 -28.12 -8.57
C VAL A 15 -31.28 -29.48 -7.92
N LEU A 16 -30.29 -29.88 -7.10
CA LEU A 16 -30.48 -30.62 -5.85
C LEU A 16 -29.12 -30.94 -5.21
N ALA A 17 -29.05 -30.73 -3.89
CA ALA A 17 -28.02 -31.14 -2.93
C ALA A 17 -26.84 -30.19 -2.70
N LEU A 18 -27.03 -29.22 -1.79
CA LEU A 18 -26.02 -28.88 -0.79
C LEU A 18 -26.73 -28.38 0.49
N ALA A 19 -27.26 -29.33 1.25
CA ALA A 19 -27.70 -29.12 2.63
C ALA A 19 -26.87 -30.02 3.54
N ALA A 20 -26.48 -29.47 4.69
CA ALA A 20 -25.76 -30.08 5.83
C ALA A 20 -24.22 -30.14 5.75
N CYS A 21 -23.57 -29.17 6.39
CA CYS A 21 -23.04 -29.37 7.74
C CYS A 21 -22.77 -28.00 8.40
N ALA A 22 -23.60 -27.65 9.37
CA ALA A 22 -23.26 -26.69 10.41
C ALA A 22 -22.29 -27.39 11.38
N GLY A 23 -21.04 -26.96 11.36
CA GLY A 23 -20.04 -27.33 12.35
C GLY A 23 -19.48 -26.05 12.97
N ALA A 24 -20.15 -25.58 14.03
CA ALA A 24 -19.56 -24.65 14.95
C ALA A 24 -18.55 -25.43 15.79
N ALA A 25 -17.27 -25.26 15.49
CA ALA A 25 -16.20 -25.59 16.43
C ALA A 25 -15.66 -24.26 16.94
N GLU A 26 -16.14 -23.92 18.13
CA GLU A 26 -15.56 -22.97 19.07
C GLU A 26 -14.03 -23.13 19.14
N VAL A 27 -13.29 -22.05 18.88
CA VAL A 27 -11.87 -21.96 19.24
C VAL A 27 -11.82 -21.30 20.62
N PRO A 28 -11.49 -22.04 21.69
CA PRO A 28 -11.35 -21.46 23.01
C PRO A 28 -10.10 -20.58 23.06
N THR A 29 -10.32 -19.28 23.21
CA THR A 29 -9.33 -18.30 23.65
C THR A 29 -9.00 -18.55 25.12
N THR A 30 -7.92 -19.27 25.40
CA THR A 30 -7.23 -19.22 26.69
C THR A 30 -5.72 -19.27 26.45
N VAL A 31 -5.12 -18.11 26.20
CA VAL A 31 -3.69 -17.93 26.50
C VAL A 31 -3.65 -17.30 27.90
N PRO A 32 -3.09 -18.01 28.90
CA PRO A 32 -3.01 -17.52 30.27
C PRO A 32 -2.06 -16.32 30.35
N GLU A 33 -2.57 -15.26 30.98
CA GLU A 33 -1.84 -14.08 31.43
C GLU A 33 -1.12 -14.40 32.75
N ASP A 34 0.02 -15.09 32.70
CA ASP A 34 0.94 -15.11 33.85
C ASP A 34 2.34 -15.53 33.39
N GLU A 35 3.20 -14.55 33.09
CA GLU A 35 4.62 -14.53 33.46
C GLU A 35 5.18 -13.14 33.16
N ILE A 36 4.87 -12.25 34.09
CA ILE A 36 5.71 -11.12 34.44
C ILE A 36 7.02 -11.70 34.96
N SER A 37 8.11 -11.60 34.21
CA SER A 37 9.44 -11.58 34.82
C SER A 37 10.19 -10.33 34.40
N GLN A 38 10.21 -9.43 35.36
CA GLN A 38 11.01 -8.22 35.47
C GLN A 38 12.48 -8.50 35.15
N ARG A 39 13.09 -7.61 34.36
CA ARG A 39 14.46 -7.17 34.62
C ARG A 39 14.55 -5.68 34.35
N ALA A 40 14.58 -4.95 35.45
CA ALA A 40 14.88 -3.54 35.50
C ALA A 40 16.40 -3.37 35.68
N LEU A 41 16.88 -2.19 35.24
CA LEU A 41 18.08 -1.47 35.67
C LEU A 41 19.43 -1.94 35.13
N GLU A 42 20.03 -1.08 34.30
CA GLU A 42 21.43 -0.61 34.27
C GLU A 42 21.45 0.46 33.15
N ASP A 43 21.26 1.74 33.47
CA ASP A 43 22.26 2.72 33.95
C ASP A 43 23.24 3.17 32.85
N THR A 44 23.49 4.49 32.84
CA THR A 44 24.63 5.21 32.24
C THR A 44 24.81 5.13 30.69
N ASP A 45 25.13 6.18 29.93
CA ASP A 45 25.67 7.50 30.24
C ASP A 45 25.25 8.51 29.15
N THR A 46 25.15 9.75 29.59
CA THR A 46 25.09 10.96 28.77
C THR A 46 26.43 11.17 28.08
N ASP A 47 26.44 11.35 26.76
CA ASP A 47 27.56 12.02 26.09
C ASP A 47 27.06 13.33 25.49
N THR A 48 27.30 14.37 26.27
CA THR A 48 27.28 15.76 25.86
C THR A 48 28.56 16.00 25.04
N VAL A 49 28.40 16.26 23.74
CA VAL A 49 29.44 16.98 22.99
C VAL A 49 28.95 18.40 22.77
N GLU A 50 29.49 19.30 23.59
CA GLU A 50 29.50 20.74 23.34
C GLU A 50 30.40 21.07 22.14
N GLY A 51 29.92 21.99 21.29
CA GLY A 51 30.70 23.09 20.72
C GLY A 51 31.68 22.80 19.58
N HIS A 52 31.32 23.25 18.38
CA HIS A 52 32.27 23.98 17.53
C HIS A 52 31.53 25.03 16.72
N ASP A 53 31.53 26.23 17.28
CA ASP A 53 31.14 27.48 16.66
C ASP A 53 32.32 27.93 15.79
N ASP A 54 32.16 27.84 14.48
CA ASP A 54 33.03 28.54 13.52
C ASP A 54 32.18 29.55 12.75
N ASP A 55 32.32 30.80 13.17
CA ASP A 55 31.86 31.97 12.44
C ASP A 55 32.64 32.06 11.12
N THR A 56 31.93 32.03 9.99
CA THR A 56 32.46 32.62 8.76
C THR A 56 31.34 33.40 8.09
N ASP A 57 31.37 34.70 8.35
CA ASP A 57 30.76 35.73 7.52
C ASP A 57 31.40 35.69 6.12
N ALA A 58 30.60 35.33 5.12
CA ALA A 58 30.86 35.73 3.74
C ALA A 58 29.53 35.96 3.03
N ASP A 59 29.17 37.25 2.98
CA ASP A 59 28.17 37.84 2.09
C ASP A 59 28.33 37.33 0.65
N THR A 60 27.31 36.64 0.15
CA THR A 60 27.04 36.55 -1.28
C THR A 60 25.53 36.46 -1.46
N ALA A 61 24.92 37.63 -1.63
CA ALA A 61 23.62 37.75 -2.27
C ALA A 61 23.70 37.20 -3.70
N THR A 62 23.13 36.01 -3.91
CA THR A 62 22.60 35.59 -5.21
C THR A 62 21.20 35.02 -5.04
N ASP A 63 20.35 35.52 -5.91
CA ASP A 63 18.91 35.37 -6.05
C ASP A 63 18.47 33.92 -6.32
N SER A 64 17.30 33.58 -5.77
CA SER A 64 16.47 32.40 -6.10
C SER A 64 17.01 31.02 -5.75
N ASP A 65 16.94 30.66 -4.46
CA ASP A 65 16.91 29.25 -4.04
C ASP A 65 15.93 29.09 -2.88
N ILE A 66 14.71 28.65 -3.20
CA ILE A 66 13.85 28.04 -2.19
C ILE A 66 14.49 26.68 -1.91
N ASN A 67 15.23 26.62 -0.80
CA ASN A 67 15.70 25.40 -0.19
C ASN A 67 14.50 24.58 0.32
N GLU A 68 13.78 23.97 -0.61
CA GLU A 68 12.91 22.85 -0.32
C GLU A 68 13.82 21.63 -0.27
N GLY A 69 14.09 21.14 0.94
CA GLY A 69 14.89 19.95 1.19
C GLY A 69 14.28 18.74 0.47
N THR A 70 14.66 18.55 -0.79
CA THR A 70 14.14 17.50 -1.66
C THR A 70 14.85 16.21 -1.28
N THR A 71 14.34 15.57 -0.24
CA THR A 71 14.62 14.14 -0.02
C THR A 71 13.99 13.41 -1.19
N SER A 72 14.80 12.70 -1.98
CA SER A 72 14.30 11.92 -3.12
C SER A 72 13.23 10.93 -2.67
N ILE A 73 12.03 11.01 -3.25
CA ILE A 73 10.93 10.09 -2.92
C ILE A 73 11.21 8.73 -3.56
N ASN A 74 11.34 7.68 -2.75
CA ASN A 74 11.44 6.31 -3.24
C ASN A 74 10.06 5.67 -3.40
N ALA A 75 9.42 5.90 -4.55
CA ALA A 75 8.10 5.36 -4.85
C ALA A 75 8.06 3.82 -4.86
N ALA A 76 9.14 3.15 -5.27
CA ALA A 76 9.21 1.70 -5.27
C ALA A 76 9.14 1.13 -3.85
N ASP A 77 9.85 1.74 -2.89
CA ASP A 77 9.80 1.35 -1.48
C ASP A 77 8.41 1.59 -0.87
N ILE A 78 7.78 2.73 -1.21
CA ILE A 78 6.42 3.03 -0.75
C ILE A 78 5.44 2.00 -1.31
N PHE A 79 5.54 1.69 -2.61
CA PHE A 79 4.70 0.69 -3.27
C PHE A 79 4.86 -0.69 -2.63
N SER A 80 6.11 -1.12 -2.41
CA SER A 80 6.43 -2.40 -1.78
C SER A 80 5.82 -2.52 -0.39
N GLN A 81 5.90 -1.46 0.44
CA GLN A 81 5.40 -1.49 1.81
C GLN A 81 3.88 -1.37 1.92
N ARG A 82 3.23 -0.67 0.99
CA ARG A 82 1.83 -0.20 1.17
C ARG A 82 0.85 -0.73 0.13
N CYS A 83 1.32 -1.11 -1.05
CA CYS A 83 0.48 -1.41 -2.21
C CYS A 83 0.59 -2.87 -2.66
N SER A 84 1.80 -3.44 -2.60
CA SER A 84 2.12 -4.79 -3.09
C SER A 84 1.24 -5.89 -2.49
N GLY A 85 0.85 -5.76 -1.21
CA GLY A 85 0.02 -6.76 -0.52
C GLY A 85 -1.34 -7.01 -1.17
N CYS A 86 -1.84 -6.07 -1.97
CA CYS A 86 -3.04 -6.24 -2.78
C CYS A 86 -2.75 -6.33 -4.28
N HIS A 87 -1.77 -5.56 -4.78
CA HIS A 87 -1.50 -5.38 -6.21
C HIS A 87 -0.35 -6.24 -6.75
N GLY A 88 0.25 -7.10 -5.92
CA GLY A 88 1.41 -7.91 -6.28
C GLY A 88 2.72 -7.12 -6.16
N GLU A 89 3.81 -7.80 -5.83
CA GLU A 89 5.16 -7.20 -5.79
C GLU A 89 5.60 -6.73 -7.18
N ASP A 90 5.21 -7.46 -8.21
CA ASP A 90 5.45 -7.19 -9.63
C ASP A 90 4.39 -6.28 -10.26
N ARG A 91 3.44 -5.75 -9.46
CA ARG A 91 2.29 -4.98 -9.92
C ARG A 91 1.32 -5.79 -10.80
N GLY A 92 1.46 -7.11 -10.87
CA GLY A 92 0.66 -8.02 -11.69
C GLY A 92 -0.77 -8.22 -11.18
N GLY A 93 -1.10 -7.67 -10.02
CA GLY A 93 -2.41 -7.77 -9.39
C GLY A 93 -2.53 -8.91 -8.39
N GLY A 94 -3.75 -9.15 -7.92
CA GLY A 94 -4.04 -10.19 -6.94
C GLY A 94 -5.41 -9.95 -6.32
N ARG A 95 -5.44 -9.40 -5.11
CA ARG A 95 -6.69 -8.89 -4.52
C ARG A 95 -7.14 -7.59 -5.20
N GLY A 96 -6.18 -6.74 -5.54
CA GLY A 96 -6.36 -5.55 -6.36
C GLY A 96 -6.08 -5.83 -7.84
N PRO A 97 -6.51 -4.92 -8.73
CA PRO A 97 -6.19 -5.02 -10.16
C PRO A 97 -4.68 -4.92 -10.44
N ALA A 98 -4.26 -5.38 -11.61
CA ALA A 98 -2.90 -5.15 -12.09
C ALA A 98 -2.65 -3.65 -12.33
N LEU A 99 -1.46 -3.18 -11.97
CA LEU A 99 -1.01 -1.79 -12.09
C LEU A 99 0.17 -1.71 -13.06
N LEU A 100 -0.01 -2.33 -14.23
CA LEU A 100 0.95 -2.31 -15.33
C LEU A 100 0.55 -1.25 -16.36
N PRO A 101 1.51 -0.58 -17.02
CA PRO A 101 1.22 0.51 -17.95
C PRO A 101 0.27 0.09 -19.09
N ASP A 102 0.37 -1.15 -19.58
CA ASP A 102 -0.52 -1.68 -20.63
C ASP A 102 -1.99 -1.82 -20.19
N VAL A 103 -2.24 -1.93 -18.88
CA VAL A 103 -3.58 -2.06 -18.28
C VAL A 103 -4.14 -0.70 -17.88
N LEU A 104 -3.27 0.24 -17.53
CA LEU A 104 -3.61 1.56 -17.04
C LEU A 104 -3.91 2.53 -18.21
N THR A 105 -5.17 2.56 -18.64
CA THR A 105 -5.62 3.34 -19.81
C THR A 105 -6.21 4.73 -19.51
N LYS A 106 -6.24 5.15 -18.25
CA LYS A 106 -6.81 6.45 -17.83
C LYS A 106 -5.72 7.52 -17.71
N ASP A 107 -6.17 8.76 -17.59
CA ASP A 107 -5.30 9.90 -17.30
C ASP A 107 -4.62 9.76 -15.93
N PRO A 108 -3.34 10.19 -15.77
CA PRO A 108 -2.62 10.18 -14.49
C PRO A 108 -3.40 10.78 -13.32
N THR A 109 -4.11 11.90 -13.55
CA THR A 109 -4.93 12.57 -12.53
C THR A 109 -6.02 11.63 -11.98
N SER A 110 -6.53 10.71 -12.80
CA SER A 110 -7.50 9.71 -12.36
C SER A 110 -6.88 8.73 -11.35
N TYR A 111 -5.60 8.41 -11.49
CA TYR A 111 -4.88 7.53 -10.57
C TYR A 111 -4.50 8.26 -9.29
N GLU A 112 -4.03 9.50 -9.38
CA GLU A 112 -3.79 10.37 -8.22
C GLU A 112 -5.05 10.48 -7.37
N ASN A 113 -6.19 10.77 -8.02
CA ASN A 113 -7.48 10.85 -7.35
C ASN A 113 -7.89 9.52 -6.70
N THR A 114 -7.64 8.39 -7.37
CA THR A 114 -7.94 7.05 -6.85
C THR A 114 -7.08 6.71 -5.63
N ILE A 115 -5.79 7.05 -5.66
CA ILE A 115 -4.89 6.83 -4.52
C ILE A 115 -5.29 7.76 -3.36
N THR A 116 -5.52 9.03 -3.67
CA THR A 116 -5.90 10.06 -2.68
C THR A 116 -7.18 9.68 -1.95
N ASN A 117 -8.24 9.33 -2.69
CA ASN A 117 -9.58 9.14 -2.15
C ASN A 117 -9.98 7.68 -1.92
N GLY A 118 -9.12 6.72 -2.30
CA GLY A 118 -9.48 5.31 -2.31
C GLY A 118 -10.52 4.95 -3.37
N SER A 119 -10.81 3.66 -3.51
CA SER A 119 -11.85 3.16 -4.42
C SER A 119 -12.27 1.74 -4.05
N GLY A 120 -13.55 1.56 -3.72
CA GLY A 120 -14.09 0.26 -3.29
C GLY A 120 -13.30 -0.28 -2.07
N PRO A 121 -12.64 -1.45 -2.18
CA PRO A 121 -11.82 -1.99 -1.09
C PRO A 121 -10.45 -1.31 -0.94
N MET A 122 -10.02 -0.48 -1.90
CA MET A 122 -8.75 0.25 -1.81
C MET A 122 -8.88 1.38 -0.79
N PRO A 123 -8.00 1.45 0.23
CA PRO A 123 -8.08 2.45 1.29
C PRO A 123 -7.75 3.86 0.77
N VAL A 124 -8.19 4.86 1.54
CA VAL A 124 -7.84 6.28 1.36
C VAL A 124 -6.39 6.51 1.76
N TRP A 125 -5.58 7.12 0.89
CA TRP A 125 -4.17 7.44 1.19
C TRP A 125 -3.87 8.94 1.31
N GLY A 126 -4.77 9.83 0.90
CA GLY A 126 -4.55 11.28 0.93
C GLY A 126 -4.33 11.89 2.32
N ASN A 127 -4.58 11.13 3.40
CA ASN A 127 -4.30 11.50 4.79
C ASN A 127 -3.07 10.78 5.38
N ARG A 128 -2.37 9.97 4.58
CA ARG A 128 -1.25 9.10 5.00
C ARG A 128 0.00 9.27 4.14
N LEU A 129 -0.16 9.80 2.94
CA LEU A 129 0.90 10.11 1.99
C LEU A 129 0.78 11.58 1.58
N SER A 130 1.90 12.24 1.33
CA SER A 130 1.93 13.59 0.76
C SER A 130 1.47 13.58 -0.71
N ALA A 131 1.16 14.77 -1.24
CA ALA A 131 0.83 14.91 -2.66
C ALA A 131 1.99 14.42 -3.55
N ASP A 132 3.23 14.76 -3.18
CA ASP A 132 4.42 14.36 -3.94
C ASP A 132 4.66 12.84 -3.90
N GLU A 133 4.40 12.19 -2.77
CA GLU A 133 4.48 10.72 -2.66
C GLU A 133 3.43 10.04 -3.55
N ILE A 134 2.21 10.61 -3.60
CA ILE A 134 1.14 10.09 -4.46
C ILE A 134 1.49 10.28 -5.94
N ASN A 135 2.00 11.44 -6.32
CA ASN A 135 2.45 11.71 -7.69
C ASN A 135 3.57 10.76 -8.09
N ALA A 136 4.58 10.58 -7.23
CA ALA A 136 5.68 9.65 -7.47
C ALA A 136 5.20 8.19 -7.60
N LEU A 137 4.17 7.77 -6.85
CA LEU A 137 3.55 6.46 -7.01
C LEU A 137 2.84 6.30 -8.36
N VAL A 138 2.16 7.35 -8.84
CA VAL A 138 1.50 7.32 -10.16
C VAL A 138 2.52 7.24 -11.28
N GLU A 139 3.58 8.04 -11.20
CA GLU A 139 4.72 7.94 -12.13
C GLU A 139 5.34 6.54 -12.10
N TYR A 140 5.52 5.97 -10.90
CA TYR A 140 6.06 4.62 -10.74
C TYR A 140 5.18 3.58 -11.45
N ILE A 141 3.87 3.51 -11.20
CA ILE A 141 3.00 2.47 -11.82
C ILE A 141 2.82 2.65 -13.34
N LEU A 142 3.04 3.86 -13.87
CA LEU A 142 3.00 4.13 -15.30
C LEU A 142 4.36 3.90 -16.00
N SER A 143 5.44 3.71 -15.23
CA SER A 143 6.75 3.38 -15.77
C SER A 143 6.88 1.89 -16.13
N GLU A 144 7.85 1.58 -16.99
CA GLU A 144 8.20 0.20 -17.36
C GLU A 144 8.44 -0.66 -16.10
N PRO A 145 7.83 -1.86 -16.01
CA PRO A 145 8.10 -2.79 -14.92
C PRO A 145 9.57 -3.19 -14.88
N GLN A 146 10.14 -3.21 -13.67
CA GLN A 146 11.52 -3.61 -13.40
C GLN A 146 11.61 -5.09 -13.04
#